data_AF-A0A2X2XP80-F1
#
_entry.id   AF-A0A2X2XP80-F1
#
_cell.length_a   1.000
_cell.length_b   1.000
_cell.length_c   1.000
_cell.angle_alpha   90.00
_cell.angle_beta   90.00
_cell.angle_gamma   90.00
#
_symmetry.space_group_name_H-M   'P 1'
#
loop_
_entity.id
_entity.type
_entity.pdbx_description
1 polymer ?
#
loop_
_entity_poly.entity_id
_entity_poly.type
_entity_poly.pdbx_seq_one_letter_code
_entity_poly.pdbx_strand_id
1 'polypeptide(L)' 'MENLNNGKKLNKKELRSITGGLLRCIDPATGLCTTVGNSCFERKCRTILDPPLD' A
#
# COMPACT_ATOMS: atom_id res chain seq x y z
N MET A 1 -2.09 -17.99 20.90
CA MET A 1 -2.67 -17.53 19.62
C MET A 1 -3.51 -16.32 19.94
N GLU A 2 -2.93 -15.13 19.85
CA GLU A 2 -3.61 -13.89 20.22
C GLU A 2 -4.62 -13.56 19.12
N ASN A 3 -5.91 -13.69 19.44
CA ASN A 3 -6.99 -13.31 18.54
C ASN A 3 -6.97 -11.78 18.37
N LEU A 4 -6.33 -11.31 17.31
CA LEU A 4 -6.31 -9.90 16.89
C LEU A 4 -7.69 -9.46 16.34
N ASN A 5 -8.77 -9.77 17.05
CA ASN A 5 -10.16 -9.53 16.67
C ASN A 5 -10.75 -8.26 17.33
N ASN A 6 -9.91 -7.39 17.89
CA ASN A 6 -10.33 -6.09 18.46
C ASN A 6 -10.33 -4.95 17.43
N GLY A 7 -10.22 -5.26 16.13
CA GLY A 7 -10.31 -4.26 15.08
C GLY A 7 -11.72 -3.67 14.98
N LYS A 8 -11.85 -2.35 15.11
CA LYS A 8 -13.13 -1.65 14.88
C LYS A 8 -13.51 -1.81 13.42
N LYS A 9 -14.60 -2.55 13.14
CA LYS A 9 -15.17 -2.62 11.78
C LYS A 9 -15.68 -1.24 11.38
N LEU A 10 -15.02 -0.63 10.40
CA LEU A 10 -15.41 0.67 9.87
C LEU A 10 -16.70 0.54 9.07
N ASN A 11 -17.60 1.52 9.20
CA ASN A 11 -18.78 1.62 8.35
C ASN A 11 -18.40 2.28 6.99
N LYS A 12 -19.32 2.27 6.02
CA LYS A 12 -19.07 2.80 4.67
C LYS A 12 -18.65 4.27 4.63
N LYS A 13 -19.14 5.10 5.57
CA LYS A 13 -18.79 6.51 5.67
C LYS A 13 -17.35 6.66 6.17
N GLU A 14 -17.01 5.95 7.23
CA GLU A 14 -15.66 5.94 7.80
C GLU A 14 -14.62 5.42 6.80
N LEU A 15 -14.95 4.36 6.05
CA LEU A 15 -14.08 3.84 4.99
C LEU A 15 -13.82 4.87 3.88
N ARG A 16 -14.83 5.65 3.49
CA ARG A 16 -14.69 6.71 2.48
C ARG A 16 -13.91 7.92 3.00
N SER A 17 -13.91 8.14 4.31
CA SER A 17 -13.13 9.21 4.95
C SER A 17 -11.64 8.88 5.08
N ILE A 18 -11.21 7.66 4.78
CA ILE A 18 -9.80 7.31 4.73
C ILE A 18 -9.19 7.96 3.47
N THR A 19 -8.52 9.10 3.68
CA THR A 19 -7.85 9.89 2.63
C THR A 19 -6.36 9.54 2.47
N GLY A 20 -5.92 8.39 2.98
CA GLY A 20 -4.55 7.92 2.92
C GLY A 20 -4.44 6.40 2.86
N GLY A 21 -3.38 5.89 2.26
CA GLY A 21 -3.18 4.46 2.05
C GLY A 21 -2.23 4.25 0.89
N LEU A 22 -1.50 3.13 0.93
CA LEU A 22 -0.59 2.78 -0.15
C LEU A 22 -1.33 1.92 -1.18
N LEU A 23 -1.16 2.23 -2.45
CA LEU A 23 -1.73 1.48 -3.56
C LEU A 23 -0.91 0.22 -3.79
N ARG A 24 -1.57 -0.93 -3.95
CA ARG A 24 -0.90 -2.10 -4.50
C ARG A 24 -0.62 -1.81 -5.98
N CYS A 25 0.66 -1.66 -6.30
CA CYS A 25 1.10 -1.27 -7.65
C CYS A 25 1.67 -2.44 -8.44
N ILE A 26 1.58 -3.66 -7.91
CA ILE A 26 2.00 -4.88 -8.58
C ILE A 26 0.78 -5.57 -9.19
N ASP A 27 0.96 -6.05 -10.43
CA ASP A 27 0.08 -7.03 -11.03
C ASP A 27 0.26 -8.39 -10.33
N PRO A 28 -0.79 -8.95 -9.69
CA PRO A 28 -0.66 -10.17 -8.90
C PRO A 28 -0.35 -11.43 -9.75
N ALA A 29 -0.63 -11.40 -11.06
CA ALA A 29 -0.38 -12.54 -11.94
C ALA A 29 1.08 -12.60 -12.42
N THR A 30 1.69 -11.45 -12.70
CA THR A 30 3.04 -11.35 -13.29
C THR A 30 4.09 -10.89 -12.29
N GLY A 31 3.71 -10.25 -11.19
CA GLY A 31 4.63 -9.69 -10.21
C GLY A 31 5.32 -8.39 -10.65
N LEU A 32 4.93 -7.85 -11.81
CA LEU A 32 5.45 -6.61 -12.39
C LEU A 32 4.71 -5.38 -11.85
N CYS A 33 5.38 -4.22 -11.86
CA CYS A 33 4.74 -2.97 -11.48
C CYS A 33 3.80 -2.50 -12.59
N THR A 34 2.52 -2.34 -12.29
CA THR A 34 1.52 -1.72 -13.19
C THR A 34 1.65 -0.20 -13.22
N THR A 35 2.03 0.37 -12.08
CA THR A 35 2.27 1.81 -11.89
C THR A 35 3.49 2.00 -11.01
N VAL A 36 4.24 3.07 -11.22
CA VAL A 36 5.37 3.46 -10.37
C VAL A 36 5.09 4.81 -9.74
N GLY A 37 5.27 4.92 -8.42
CA GLY A 37 5.06 6.18 -7.70
C GLY A 37 5.18 6.06 -6.18
N ASN A 38 5.32 7.18 -5.48
CA ASN A 38 5.45 7.21 -4.02
C ASN A 38 4.18 6.73 -3.28
N SER A 39 3.03 6.73 -3.96
CA SER A 39 1.77 6.16 -3.46
C SER A 39 1.78 4.63 -3.41
N CYS A 40 2.74 3.95 -4.06
CA CYS A 40 2.77 2.50 -4.11
C CYS A 40 3.15 1.87 -2.77
N PHE A 41 2.55 0.73 -2.44
CA PHE A 41 2.91 -0.05 -1.26
C PHE A 41 4.28 -0.69 -1.43
N GLU A 42 4.54 -1.23 -2.62
CA GLU A 42 5.72 -2.00 -2.90
C GLU A 42 6.92 -1.11 -3.21
N ARG A 43 8.01 -1.24 -2.43
CA ARG A 43 9.22 -0.43 -2.58
C ARG A 43 9.81 -0.50 -3.99
N LYS A 44 9.78 -1.67 -4.63
CA LYS A 44 10.27 -1.84 -6.02
C LYS A 44 9.48 -1.06 -7.07
N CYS A 45 8.24 -0.68 -6.74
CA CYS A 45 7.38 0.14 -7.59
C CYS A 45 7.32 1.60 -7.11
N ARG A 46 8.16 2.01 -6.16
CA ARG A 46 8.28 3.41 -5.77
C ARG A 46 9.37 4.06 -6.61
N THR A 47 9.10 5.26 -7.10
CA THR A 47 10.13 6.22 -7.53
C THR A 47 10.87 6.70 -6.30
N ILE A 48 11.79 5.88 -5.79
CA ILE A 48 12.70 6.31 -4.73
C ILE A 48 13.72 7.24 -5.41
N LEU A 49 13.51 8.54 -5.25
CA LEU A 49 14.56 9.56 -5.38
C LEU A 49 15.43 9.45 -4.13
N ASP A 50 16.27 8.43 -4.05
CA ASP A 50 17.38 8.42 -3.09
C ASP A 50 18.59 7.85 -3.83
N PRO A 51 19.74 8.56 -3.84
CA PRO A 51 20.97 8.04 -4.41
C PRO A 51 21.33 6.73 -3.68
N PRO A 52 22.10 5.82 -4.30
CA PRO A 52 22.58 4.65 -3.60
C PRO A 52 23.28 5.11 -2.31
N LEU A 53 22.75 4.72 -1.16
CA LEU A 53 23.48 4.76 0.10
C LEU A 53 24.59 3.72 -0.04
N ASP A 54 25.81 4.20 -0.29
CA ASP A 54 27.08 3.47 -0.08
C ASP A 54 27.16 2.87 1.33
#